data_AF-A0A225X3W5-F1
#
_entry.id   AF-A0A225X3W5-F1
#
_cell.length_a   1.000
_cell.length_b   1.000
_cell.length_c   1.000
_cell.angle_alpha   90.00
_cell.angle_beta   90.00
_cell.angle_gamma   90.00
#
_symmetry.space_group_name_H-M   'P 1'
#
loop_
_entity.id
_entity.type
_entity.pdbx_description
1 polymer ?
#
loop_
_entity_poly.entity_id
_entity_poly.type
_entity_poly.pdbx_seq_one_letter_code
_entity_poly.pdbx_strand_id
1 'polypeptide(L)'
;MPRFGAVLNRVVGHLRRKQLDPSTFVPQSQWTDKRTAEFCQCCSKHFGAVKLLDTRRYNCVVCGDAICHACHHVEEVDVRGARNTTVGICVGCKTASRKQSRLSRWSSQWSSSTDSSESSTRSLPI
;
A
#
# COMPACT_ATOMS: atom_id res chain seq x y z
N MET A 1 32.62 -11.89 -16.20
CA MET A 1 32.29 -11.17 -14.95
C MET A 1 31.05 -10.32 -15.19
N PRO A 2 29.90 -10.59 -14.54
CA PRO A 2 28.73 -9.72 -14.69
C PRO A 2 29.06 -8.33 -14.13
N ARG A 3 28.73 -7.28 -14.88
CA ARG A 3 28.95 -5.89 -14.44
C ARG A 3 28.15 -5.66 -13.15
N PHE A 4 28.81 -5.16 -12.12
CA PHE A 4 28.24 -4.94 -10.78
C PHE A 4 26.85 -4.26 -10.80
N GLY A 5 26.63 -3.34 -11.75
CA GLY A 5 25.33 -2.68 -11.97
C GLY A 5 24.18 -3.62 -12.37
N ALA A 6 24.44 -4.70 -13.12
CA ALA A 6 23.40 -5.67 -13.51
C ALA A 6 22.94 -6.51 -12.31
N VAL A 7 23.89 -6.88 -11.42
CA VAL A 7 23.59 -7.60 -10.18
C VAL A 7 22.82 -6.70 -9.22
N LEU A 8 23.26 -5.45 -9.03
CA LEU A 8 22.54 -4.46 -8.23
C LEU A 8 21.13 -4.20 -8.74
N ASN A 9 20.93 -4.06 -10.06
CA ASN A 9 19.59 -3.86 -10.62
C ASN A 9 18.68 -5.08 -10.41
N ARG A 10 19.20 -6.30 -10.49
CA ARG A 10 18.45 -7.52 -10.14
C ARG A 10 18.07 -7.54 -8.66
N VAL A 11 19.00 -7.25 -7.77
CA VAL A 11 18.76 -7.22 -6.32
C VAL A 11 17.79 -6.10 -5.94
N VAL A 12 17.95 -4.90 -6.50
CA VAL A 12 17.02 -3.78 -6.31
C VAL A 12 15.65 -4.11 -6.87
N GLY A 13 15.56 -4.74 -8.04
CA GLY A 13 14.31 -5.24 -8.60
C GLY A 13 13.65 -6.27 -7.67
N HIS A 14 14.42 -7.20 -7.13
CA HIS A 14 13.94 -8.24 -6.22
C HIS A 14 13.51 -7.67 -4.86
N LEU A 15 14.25 -6.71 -4.30
CA LEU A 15 13.91 -6.02 -3.05
C LEU A 15 12.76 -5.02 -3.22
N ARG A 16 12.54 -4.48 -4.43
CA ARG A 16 11.37 -3.65 -4.77
C ARG A 16 10.13 -4.49 -5.01
N ARG A 17 10.27 -5.77 -5.40
CA ARG A 17 9.19 -6.78 -5.40
C ARG A 17 8.83 -7.20 -3.98
N LYS A 18 8.57 -6.23 -3.10
CA LYS A 18 7.89 -6.51 -1.84
C LYS A 18 6.46 -6.85 -2.20
N GLN A 19 6.21 -8.14 -2.16
CA GLN A 19 4.96 -8.79 -2.47
C GLN A 19 3.89 -8.18 -1.56
N LEU A 20 2.81 -7.67 -2.15
CA LEU A 20 1.64 -7.33 -1.35
C LEU A 20 1.23 -8.59 -0.60
N ASP A 21 0.89 -8.46 0.68
CA ASP A 21 0.42 -9.59 1.47
C ASP A 21 -1.06 -9.83 1.17
N PRO A 22 -1.45 -10.95 0.52
CA PRO A 22 -2.84 -11.21 0.18
C PRO A 22 -3.75 -11.31 1.40
N SER A 23 -3.21 -11.61 2.59
CA SER A 23 -4.00 -11.62 3.83
C SER A 23 -4.49 -10.24 4.25
N THR A 24 -3.89 -9.17 3.72
CA THR A 24 -4.29 -7.78 3.99
C THR A 24 -5.35 -7.25 3.03
N PHE A 25 -5.79 -8.06 2.06
CA PHE A 25 -6.77 -7.62 1.07
C PHE A 25 -8.17 -7.54 1.68
N VAL A 26 -8.87 -6.49 1.28
CA VAL A 26 -10.25 -6.27 1.72
C VAL A 26 -11.15 -7.30 1.04
N PRO A 27 -12.03 -8.01 1.78
CA PRO A 27 -13.00 -8.94 1.19
C PRO A 27 -13.88 -8.26 0.13
N GLN A 28 -14.22 -8.98 -0.94
CA GLN A 28 -15.03 -8.42 -2.04
C GLN A 28 -16.39 -7.87 -1.60
N SER A 29 -16.98 -8.42 -0.54
CA SER A 29 -18.24 -7.93 0.03
C SER A 29 -18.16 -6.51 0.61
N GLN A 30 -16.95 -6.03 0.91
CA GLN A 30 -16.69 -4.69 1.45
C GLN A 30 -16.18 -3.72 0.37
N TRP A 31 -16.08 -4.17 -0.89
CA TRP A 31 -15.64 -3.29 -1.96
C TRP A 31 -16.70 -2.24 -2.26
N THR A 32 -16.26 -1.03 -2.59
CA THR A 32 -17.19 -0.05 -3.13
C THR A 32 -17.74 -0.56 -4.46
N ASP A 33 -19.06 -0.48 -4.67
CA ASP A 33 -19.62 -0.80 -5.95
C ASP A 33 -19.15 0.21 -7.01
N LYS A 34 -18.20 -0.23 -7.83
CA LYS A 34 -17.63 0.59 -8.90
C LYS A 34 -18.68 0.98 -9.95
N ARG A 35 -19.81 0.27 -10.08
CA ARG A 35 -20.84 0.60 -11.08
C ARG A 35 -21.64 1.84 -10.69
N THR A 36 -21.78 2.09 -9.39
CA THR A 36 -22.52 3.23 -8.85
C THR A 36 -21.62 4.37 -8.41
N ALA A 37 -20.32 4.12 -8.19
CA ALA A 37 -19.36 5.17 -7.87
C ALA A 37 -19.33 6.26 -8.96
N GLU A 38 -19.47 7.52 -8.53
CA GLU A 38 -19.43 8.71 -9.39
C GLU A 38 -18.02 9.30 -9.52
N PHE A 39 -17.17 9.11 -8.50
CA PHE A 39 -15.82 9.65 -8.44
C PHE A 39 -14.80 8.58 -8.09
N CYS A 40 -13.58 8.72 -8.59
CA CYS A 40 -12.46 7.91 -8.14
C CYS A 40 -12.09 8.26 -6.71
N GLN A 41 -12.18 7.31 -5.78
CA GLN A 41 -11.81 7.53 -4.37
C GLN A 41 -10.32 7.85 -4.15
N CYS A 42 -9.46 7.61 -5.14
CA CYS A 42 -8.03 7.90 -5.04
C CYS A 42 -7.64 9.31 -5.51
N CYS A 43 -8.33 9.89 -6.50
CA CYS A 43 -7.96 11.19 -7.09
C CYS A 43 -9.14 12.16 -7.24
N SER A 44 -10.32 11.78 -6.76
CA SER A 44 -11.57 12.54 -6.78
C SER A 44 -12.06 12.98 -8.17
N LYS A 45 -11.46 12.46 -9.25
CA LYS A 45 -11.95 12.70 -10.62
C LYS A 45 -13.28 11.99 -10.84
N HIS A 46 -14.26 12.70 -11.39
CA HIS A 46 -15.56 12.14 -11.75
C HIS A 46 -15.43 11.16 -12.92
N PHE A 47 -16.09 10.00 -12.80
CA PHE A 47 -16.16 9.00 -13.85
C PHE A 47 -17.13 9.43 -14.95
N GLY A 48 -16.69 9.45 -16.21
CA GLY A 48 -17.58 9.81 -17.33
C GLY A 48 -17.91 11.30 -17.45
N ALA A 49 -17.22 12.19 -16.72
CA ALA A 49 -17.38 13.65 -16.87
C ALA A 49 -17.05 14.16 -18.28
N VAL A 50 -16.27 13.40 -19.03
CA VAL A 50 -16.05 13.60 -20.47
C VAL A 50 -16.40 12.28 -21.13
N LYS A 51 -17.39 12.26 -22.04
CA LYS A 51 -17.83 11.04 -22.76
C LYS A 51 -16.70 10.33 -23.52
N LEU A 52 -15.59 11.02 -23.79
CA LEU A 52 -14.38 10.52 -24.45
C LEU A 52 -13.28 10.03 -23.49
N LEU A 53 -13.37 10.34 -22.18
CA LEU A 53 -12.41 9.85 -21.19
C LEU A 53 -12.88 8.52 -20.60
N ASP A 54 -11.92 7.61 -20.50
CA ASP A 54 -12.09 6.20 -20.17
C ASP A 54 -13.04 6.00 -18.97
N THR A 55 -14.23 5.45 -19.24
CA THR A 55 -15.29 5.14 -18.27
C THR A 55 -14.97 3.90 -17.46
N ARG A 56 -13.84 3.24 -17.73
CA ARG A 56 -13.48 2.01 -17.07
C ARG A 56 -13.11 2.26 -15.61
N ARG A 57 -13.84 1.57 -14.74
CA ARG A 57 -13.69 1.62 -13.29
C ARG A 57 -13.12 0.31 -12.79
N TYR A 58 -12.21 0.39 -11.84
CA TYR A 58 -11.54 -0.73 -11.20
C TYR A 58 -11.82 -0.70 -9.70
N ASN A 59 -11.54 -1.79 -9.01
CA ASN A 59 -11.46 -1.79 -7.55
C ASN A 59 -10.01 -2.05 -7.13
N CYS A 60 -9.53 -1.37 -6.10
CA CYS A 60 -8.27 -1.72 -5.45
C CYS A 60 -8.48 -2.94 -4.56
N VAL A 61 -7.70 -4.02 -4.71
CA VAL A 61 -7.84 -5.20 -3.84
C VAL A 61 -7.40 -4.94 -2.39
N VAL A 62 -6.55 -3.93 -2.16
CA VAL A 62 -6.01 -3.61 -0.83
C VAL A 62 -6.99 -2.79 0.00
N CYS A 63 -7.71 -1.84 -0.59
CA CYS A 63 -8.64 -0.97 0.15
C CYS A 63 -10.12 -1.10 -0.27
N GLY A 64 -10.42 -1.81 -1.36
CA GLY A 64 -11.79 -1.98 -1.88
C GLY A 64 -12.34 -0.81 -2.70
N ASP A 65 -11.65 0.33 -2.70
CA ASP A 65 -12.07 1.56 -3.37
C ASP A 65 -12.26 1.43 -4.88
N ALA A 66 -13.25 2.15 -5.42
CA ALA A 66 -13.40 2.31 -6.86
C ALA A 66 -12.39 3.34 -7.41
N ILE A 67 -11.67 2.97 -8.47
CA ILE A 67 -10.58 3.80 -9.01
C ILE A 67 -10.63 3.90 -10.53
N CYS A 68 -10.09 5.01 -11.04
CA CYS A 68 -9.94 5.23 -12.48
C CYS A 68 -8.71 4.50 -13.01
N HIS A 69 -8.63 4.37 -14.33
CA HIS A 69 -7.48 3.76 -15.02
C HIS A 69 -6.15 4.40 -14.62
N ALA A 70 -6.08 5.73 -14.49
CA ALA A 70 -4.84 6.44 -14.13
C ALA A 70 -4.36 6.13 -12.71
N CYS A 71 -5.26 5.76 -11.80
CA CYS A 71 -4.92 5.37 -10.43
C CYS A 71 -4.70 3.86 -10.27
N HIS A 72 -5.08 3.06 -11.27
CA HIS A 72 -5.02 1.61 -11.24
C HIS A 72 -3.63 1.09 -11.67
N HIS A 73 -3.02 0.26 -10.83
CA HIS A 73 -1.76 -0.42 -11.10
C HIS A 73 -1.92 -1.91 -10.91
N VAL A 74 -1.29 -2.70 -11.79
CA VAL A 74 -1.22 -4.15 -11.66
C VAL A 74 0.08 -4.52 -10.97
N GLU A 75 -0.01 -5.30 -9.90
CA GLU A 75 1.13 -5.83 -9.15
C GLU A 75 1.09 -7.36 -9.12
N GLU A 76 2.26 -7.98 -9.07
CA GLU A 76 2.40 -9.43 -8.85
C GLU A 76 2.37 -9.75 -7.36
N VAL A 77 1.65 -10.82 -7.01
CA VAL A 77 1.56 -11.37 -5.66
C VAL A 77 1.78 -12.87 -5.67
N ASP A 78 2.59 -13.32 -4.73
CA ASP A 78 2.81 -14.73 -4.43
C ASP A 78 1.72 -15.21 -3.48
N VAL A 79 0.96 -16.18 -3.96
CA VAL A 79 -0.04 -16.89 -3.18
C VAL A 79 0.56 -18.27 -2.93
N ARG A 80 0.77 -18.60 -1.64
CA ARG A 80 1.39 -19.87 -1.24
C ARG A 80 0.73 -21.05 -1.96
N GLY A 81 1.50 -21.75 -2.80
CA GLY A 81 1.03 -22.94 -3.52
C GLY A 81 0.45 -22.69 -4.92
N ALA A 82 0.41 -21.45 -5.41
CA ALA A 82 -0.02 -21.12 -6.77
C ALA A 82 1.08 -20.40 -7.55
N ARG A 83 0.94 -20.33 -8.89
CA ARG A 83 1.77 -19.45 -9.72
C ARG A 83 1.50 -17.98 -9.33
N ASN A 84 2.52 -17.11 -9.49
CA ASN A 84 2.39 -15.67 -9.29
C ASN A 84 1.09 -15.16 -9.93
N THR A 85 0.24 -14.54 -9.12
CA THR A 85 -1.03 -13.97 -9.57
C THR A 85 -0.87 -12.45 -9.68
N THR A 86 -1.59 -11.82 -10.61
CA THR A 86 -1.59 -10.36 -10.72
C THR A 86 -2.87 -9.78 -10.12
N VAL A 87 -2.74 -8.66 -9.42
CA VAL A 87 -3.86 -7.98 -8.74
C VAL A 87 -3.85 -6.48 -9.04
N GLY A 88 -5.04 -5.88 -9.07
CA GLY A 88 -5.22 -4.44 -9.27
C GLY A 88 -5.20 -3.68 -7.95
N ILE A 89 -4.33 -2.67 -7.82
CA ILE A 89 -4.22 -1.79 -6.66
C ILE A 89 -4.25 -0.31 -7.05
N CYS A 90 -4.59 0.57 -6.11
CA CYS A 90 -4.48 2.00 -6.31
C CYS A 90 -3.06 2.52 -6.07
N VAL A 91 -2.73 3.68 -6.64
CA VAL A 91 -1.45 4.37 -6.42
C VAL A 91 -1.21 4.70 -4.93
N GLY A 92 -2.26 4.95 -4.15
CA GLY A 92 -2.18 5.14 -2.69
C GLY A 92 -1.61 3.91 -1.99
N CYS A 93 -2.25 2.75 -2.16
CA CYS A 93 -1.80 1.48 -1.59
C CYS A 93 -0.42 1.07 -2.10
N LYS A 94 -0.11 1.34 -3.38
CA LYS A 94 1.21 1.10 -3.98
C LYS A 94 2.34 1.93 -3.35
N THR A 95 2.03 3.12 -2.85
CA THR A 95 3.03 3.99 -2.20
C THR A 95 3.13 3.72 -0.70
N ALA A 96 2.02 3.36 -0.03
CA ALA A 96 2.01 3.00 1.38
C ALA A 96 2.82 1.71 1.66
N SER A 97 2.68 0.68 0.83
CA SER A 97 3.49 -0.55 0.93
C SER A 97 5.00 -0.26 0.80
N ARG A 98 5.37 0.76 0.01
CA ARG A 98 6.75 1.26 -0.12
C ARG A 98 7.25 2.05 1.10
N LYS A 99 6.38 2.53 1.98
CA LYS A 99 6.75 3.25 3.21
C LYS A 99 6.86 2.33 4.42
N GLN A 100 5.94 1.37 4.61
CA GLN A 100 6.06 0.33 5.66
C GLN A 100 7.39 -0.43 5.55
N SER A 101 7.85 -0.65 4.32
CA SER A 101 9.13 -1.28 4.02
C SER A 101 10.38 -0.46 4.33
N ARG A 102 10.26 0.86 4.52
CA ARG A 102 11.34 1.75 4.98
C ARG A 102 11.35 1.89 6.50
N LEU A 103 10.17 1.95 7.12
CA LEU A 103 10.02 2.03 8.59
C LEU A 103 10.50 0.74 9.28
N SER A 104 10.23 -0.44 8.70
CA SER A 104 10.75 -1.70 9.23
C SER A 104 12.27 -1.84 9.16
N ARG A 105 12.96 -0.94 8.43
CA ARG A 105 14.42 -0.87 8.35
C ARG A 105 15.04 0.03 9.42
N TRP A 106 14.26 0.94 10.01
CA TRP A 106 14.70 1.84 11.08
C TRP A 106 14.33 1.30 12.46
N SER A 107 13.25 0.53 12.57
CA SER A 107 12.80 -0.06 13.84
C SER A 107 13.78 -1.08 14.44
N SER A 108 14.81 -1.51 13.72
CA SER A 108 15.88 -2.37 14.25
C SER A 108 17.04 -1.62 14.93
N GLN A 109 16.99 -0.29 15.05
CA GLN A 109 18.12 0.50 15.60
C GLN A 109 17.77 1.45 16.75
N TRP A 110 16.57 1.34 17.35
CA TRP A 110 16.27 2.08 18.58
C TRP A 110 15.53 1.17 19.58
N SER A 111 16.28 0.25 20.16
CA SER A 111 15.93 -0.31 21.46
C SER A 111 16.90 0.31 22.45
N SER A 112 16.52 1.45 23.02
CA SER A 112 17.19 1.99 24.20
C SER A 112 16.12 2.47 25.16
N SER A 113 15.77 1.51 26.01
CA SER A 113 15.50 1.64 27.44
C SER A 113 14.41 2.62 27.87
N THR A 114 13.27 2.03 28.20
CA THR A 114 12.47 2.39 29.38
C THR A 114 13.39 2.71 30.57
N ASP A 115 13.26 3.91 31.11
CA ASP A 115 13.46 4.11 32.54
C ASP A 115 12.20 4.78 33.09
N SER A 116 11.52 4.04 33.95
CA SER A 116 10.33 4.46 34.68
C SER A 116 10.80 5.13 35.95
N SER A 117 10.33 6.34 36.23
CA SER A 117 10.43 6.92 37.57
C SER A 117 9.10 7.59 37.90
N GLU A 118 8.25 6.82 38.57
CA GLU A 118 7.25 7.35 39.48
C GLU A 118 7.96 8.09 40.62
N SER A 119 7.53 9.31 40.96
CA SER A 119 7.72 9.86 42.30
C SER A 119 6.70 10.94 42.60
N SER A 120 5.78 10.58 43.50
CA SER A 120 4.89 11.44 44.27
C SER A 120 5.65 12.57 44.98
N THR A 121 5.02 13.74 45.13
CA THR A 121 5.00 14.53 46.38
C THR A 121 4.04 15.73 46.31
N ARG A 122 2.87 15.56 46.95
CA ARG A 122 2.29 16.38 48.04
C ARG A 122 2.67 17.89 48.17
N SER A 123 1.66 18.75 47.96
CA SER A 123 1.23 19.99 48.67
C SER A 123 2.23 21.05 49.20
N LEU A 124 1.97 22.35 48.94
CA LEU A 124 1.52 23.42 49.88
C LEU A 124 1.45 24.83 49.21
N PRO A 125 0.79 25.85 49.82
CA PRO A 125 0.16 27.01 49.15
C PRO A 125 0.93 28.34 49.29
N ILE A 126 0.50 29.36 48.51
CA ILE A 126 0.44 30.79 48.88
C ILE A 126 -0.84 31.37 48.30
#